data_AF-A0A659XY43-F1
#
_entry.id   AF-A0A659XY43-F1
#
_cell.length_a   1.000
_cell.length_b   1.000
_cell.length_c   1.000
_cell.angle_alpha   90.00
_cell.angle_beta   90.00
_cell.angle_gamma   90.00
#
_symmetry.space_group_name_H-M   'P 1'
#
loop_
_entity.id
_entity.type
_entity.pdbx_description
1 polymer ?
#
loop_
_entity_poly.entity_id
_entity_poly.type
_entity_poly.pdbx_seq_one_letter_code
_entity_poly.pdbx_strand_id
1 'polypeptide(L)'
;APTRGLIGYQSELLTDTRGTAVMNRLFHAYEPYKGELPGRTNGVLISNEQGESVAYAMWNLEDRGPMIIDPGVKVYQGMIIGIHSRDNDLEVNVLKGKK
;
A
#
# COMPACT_ATOMS: atom_id res chain seq x y z
N ALA A 1 17.51 2.94 -17.66
CA ALA A 1 16.20 2.30 -17.41
C ALA A 1 15.09 3.27 -17.81
N PRO A 2 13.93 2.81 -18.31
CA PRO A 2 12.80 3.70 -18.59
C PRO A 2 12.34 4.37 -17.28
N THR A 3 12.01 5.66 -17.32
CA THR A 3 11.59 6.43 -16.13
C THR A 3 10.43 5.77 -15.39
N ARG A 4 9.51 5.11 -16.11
CA ARG A 4 8.35 4.40 -15.54
C ARG A 4 8.75 3.25 -14.59
N GLY A 5 9.90 2.62 -14.79
CA GLY A 5 10.41 1.55 -13.91
C GLY A 5 11.20 2.07 -12.70
N LEU A 6 11.52 3.37 -12.66
CA LEU A 6 12.19 4.00 -11.53
C LEU A 6 11.21 4.61 -10.52
N ILE A 7 9.90 4.58 -10.80
CA ILE A 7 8.87 5.08 -9.90
C ILE A 7 8.80 4.11 -8.71
N GLY A 8 8.99 4.62 -7.48
CA GLY A 8 8.95 3.83 -6.24
C GLY A 8 10.27 3.18 -5.83
N TYR A 9 11.18 2.90 -6.78
CA TYR A 9 12.45 2.20 -6.51
C TYR A 9 13.37 2.91 -5.51
N GLN A 10 13.32 4.25 -5.43
CA GLN A 10 14.13 4.98 -4.45
C GLN A 10 13.81 4.59 -3.00
N SER A 11 12.53 4.38 -2.68
CA SER A 11 12.10 3.98 -1.34
C SER A 11 12.57 2.55 -1.01
N GLU A 12 12.51 1.66 -2.00
CA GLU A 12 13.01 0.28 -1.89
C GLU A 12 14.54 0.27 -1.69
N LEU A 13 15.28 1.01 -2.51
CA LEU A 13 16.74 1.14 -2.40
C LEU A 13 17.18 1.63 -1.02
N LEU A 14 16.49 2.62 -0.45
CA LEU A 14 16.80 3.12 0.89
C LEU A 14 16.51 2.07 1.97
N THR A 15 15.45 1.28 1.79
CA THR A 15 15.11 0.17 2.69
C THR A 15 16.18 -0.92 2.64
N ASP A 16 16.54 -1.38 1.43
CA ASP A 16 17.52 -2.45 1.21
C ASP A 16 18.92 -2.08 1.71
N THR A 17 19.31 -0.83 1.49
CA THR A 17 20.65 -0.34 1.84
C THR A 17 20.71 0.24 3.25
N ARG A 18 19.60 0.19 4.00
CA ARG A 18 19.48 0.79 5.34
C ARG A 18 19.94 2.25 5.36
N GLY A 19 19.59 3.00 4.32
CA GLY A 19 19.90 4.41 4.17
C GLY A 19 21.34 4.74 3.74
N THR A 20 22.17 3.75 3.39
CA THR A 20 23.56 3.99 2.99
C THR A 20 23.72 4.30 1.50
N ALA A 21 22.78 3.88 0.64
CA ALA A 21 22.88 4.17 -0.78
C ALA A 21 22.44 5.59 -1.13
N VAL A 22 23.15 6.16 -2.11
CA VAL A 22 22.81 7.45 -2.73
C VAL A 22 22.45 7.20 -4.18
N MET A 23 21.29 7.70 -4.60
CA MET A 23 20.81 7.58 -5.98
C MET A 23 20.52 8.96 -6.55
N ASN A 24 21.13 9.26 -7.70
CA ASN A 24 20.84 10.44 -8.50
C ASN A 24 20.26 10.02 -9.85
N ARG A 25 19.28 10.78 -10.34
CA ARG A 25 18.64 10.53 -11.64
C ARG A 25 18.72 11.77 -12.51
N LEU A 26 19.07 11.58 -13.77
CA LEU A 26 19.09 12.62 -14.79
C LEU A 26 18.43 12.08 -16.06
N PHE A 27 17.57 12.89 -16.68
CA PHE A 27 16.94 12.53 -17.94
C PHE A 27 18.00 12.43 -19.05
N HIS A 28 17.98 11.35 -19.82
CA HIS A 28 18.92 11.13 -20.92
C HIS A 28 18.28 11.42 -22.28
N ALA A 29 17.26 10.66 -22.66
CA ALA A 29 16.58 10.78 -23.94
C ALA A 29 15.19 10.11 -23.89
N TYR A 30 14.37 10.40 -24.91
CA TYR A 30 13.19 9.60 -25.22
C TYR A 30 13.61 8.36 -26.03
N GLU A 31 12.99 7.23 -25.73
CA GLU A 31 13.19 5.96 -26.42
C GLU A 31 11.82 5.32 -26.72
N PRO A 32 11.73 4.39 -27.68
CA PRO A 32 10.52 3.60 -27.92
C PRO A 32 10.03 2.86 -26.66
N TYR A 33 8.73 2.56 -26.64
CA TYR A 33 8.08 1.85 -25.54
C TYR A 33 8.74 0.51 -25.24
N LYS A 34 9.13 0.29 -23.98
CA LYS A 34 9.90 -0.91 -23.53
C LYS A 34 9.02 -2.04 -22.95
N GLY A 35 7.75 -2.14 -23.35
CA GLY A 35 6.82 -3.18 -22.88
C GLY A 35 6.12 -2.82 -21.57
N GLU A 36 5.23 -3.68 -21.08
CA GLU A 36 4.50 -3.45 -19.82
C GLU A 36 5.41 -3.65 -18.61
N LEU A 37 5.20 -2.82 -17.58
CA LEU A 37 5.86 -3.00 -16.29
C LEU A 37 4.90 -3.73 -15.36
N PRO A 38 5.39 -4.68 -14.54
CA PRO A 38 4.55 -5.33 -13.55
C PRO A 38 3.95 -4.29 -12.61
N GLY A 39 2.63 -4.40 -12.37
CA GLY A 39 1.92 -3.58 -11.42
C GLY A 39 2.18 -4.00 -9.97
N ARG A 40 1.39 -3.46 -9.05
CA ARG A 40 1.39 -3.88 -7.65
C ARG A 40 1.01 -5.36 -7.54
N THR A 41 1.77 -6.13 -6.76
CA THR A 41 1.53 -7.56 -6.49
C THR A 41 0.44 -7.80 -5.46
N ASN A 42 0.23 -6.84 -4.57
CA ASN A 42 -0.71 -6.89 -3.47
C ASN A 42 -2.03 -6.20 -3.83
N GLY A 43 -3.13 -6.62 -3.22
CA GLY A 43 -4.40 -5.92 -3.20
C GLY A 43 -4.44 -4.89 -2.08
N VAL A 44 -5.58 -4.23 -1.92
CA VAL A 44 -5.86 -3.31 -0.81
C VAL A 44 -7.02 -3.77 0.06
N LEU A 45 -6.92 -3.42 1.34
CA LEU A 45 -8.04 -3.48 2.27
C LEU A 45 -8.81 -2.16 2.19
N ILE A 46 -10.09 -2.23 1.85
CA ILE A 46 -10.95 -1.07 1.60
C ILE A 46 -12.01 -1.01 2.70
N SER A 47 -12.19 0.16 3.32
CA SER A 47 -13.25 0.36 4.31
C SER A 47 -14.61 0.35 3.62
N ASN A 48 -15.52 -0.50 4.11
CA ASN A 48 -16.88 -0.59 3.59
C ASN A 48 -17.83 0.50 4.14
N GLU A 49 -17.49 1.09 5.28
CA GLU A 49 -18.35 2.02 6.03
C GLU A 49 -17.57 3.23 6.53
N GLN A 50 -18.31 4.28 6.92
CA GLN A 50 -17.77 5.48 7.56
C GLN A 50 -17.92 5.38 9.08
N GLY A 51 -16.87 5.71 9.82
CA GLY A 51 -16.89 5.67 11.28
C GLY A 51 -15.49 5.79 11.88
N GLU A 52 -15.34 5.41 13.13
CA GLU A 52 -14.06 5.40 13.83
C GLU A 52 -13.52 3.97 13.94
N SER A 53 -12.27 3.77 13.50
CA SER A 53 -11.64 2.44 13.49
C SER A 53 -11.44 1.90 14.91
N VAL A 54 -11.86 0.65 15.13
CA VAL A 54 -11.78 -0.01 16.43
C VAL A 54 -10.60 -0.98 16.44
N ALA A 55 -9.73 -0.88 17.45
CA ALA A 55 -8.54 -1.74 17.60
C ALA A 55 -8.89 -3.24 17.50
N TYR A 56 -10.03 -3.65 18.08
CA TYR A 56 -10.52 -5.03 18.01
C TYR A 56 -10.83 -5.49 16.57
N ALA A 57 -11.46 -4.64 15.77
CA ALA A 57 -11.75 -4.97 14.36
C ALA A 57 -10.45 -5.06 13.56
N MET A 58 -9.54 -4.11 13.78
CA MET A 58 -8.23 -4.07 13.11
C MET A 58 -7.37 -5.29 13.43
N TRP A 59 -7.36 -5.72 14.69
CA TRP A 59 -6.62 -6.92 15.12
C TRP A 59 -7.10 -8.18 14.39
N ASN A 60 -8.41 -8.37 14.24
CA ASN A 60 -8.95 -9.51 13.45
C ASN A 60 -8.63 -9.42 11.95
N LEU A 61 -8.30 -8.23 11.45
CA LEU A 61 -7.99 -8.00 10.04
C LEU A 61 -6.47 -8.03 9.78
N GLU A 62 -5.63 -8.05 10.82
CA GLU A 62 -4.17 -8.08 10.72
C GLU A 62 -3.66 -9.34 10.00
N ASP A 63 -4.35 -10.48 10.17
CA ASP A 63 -4.08 -11.72 9.42
C ASP A 63 -4.20 -11.55 7.89
N ARG A 64 -4.93 -10.53 7.44
CA ARG A 64 -5.15 -10.25 6.01
C ARG A 64 -4.05 -9.35 5.43
N GLY A 65 -3.22 -8.75 6.27
CA GLY A 65 -2.07 -7.96 5.86
C GLY A 65 -1.89 -6.69 6.70
N PRO A 66 -0.81 -5.95 6.46
CA PRO A 66 -0.44 -4.81 7.30
C PRO A 66 -1.42 -3.65 7.14
N MET A 67 -1.81 -3.07 8.28
CA MET A 67 -2.65 -1.88 8.34
C MET A 67 -1.84 -0.62 8.05
N ILE A 68 -2.46 0.35 7.40
CA ILE A 68 -1.90 1.68 7.11
C ILE A 68 -2.40 2.73 8.12
N ILE A 69 -3.57 2.48 8.73
CA ILE A 69 -4.17 3.35 9.74
C ILE A 69 -3.91 2.83 11.15
N ASP A 70 -3.99 3.73 12.12
CA ASP A 70 -4.00 3.41 13.55
C ASP A 70 -5.44 3.27 14.09
N PRO A 71 -5.64 2.61 15.25
CA PRO A 71 -6.93 2.61 15.93
C PRO A 71 -7.40 4.02 16.33
N GLY A 72 -8.69 4.29 16.23
CA GLY A 72 -9.28 5.61 16.50
C GLY A 72 -9.25 6.57 15.30
N VAL A 73 -8.68 6.16 14.17
CA VAL A 73 -8.72 6.93 12.93
C VAL A 73 -10.15 6.91 12.37
N LYS A 74 -10.67 8.10 12.03
CA LYS A 74 -11.93 8.25 11.31
C LYS A 74 -11.76 7.81 9.86
N VAL A 75 -12.46 6.75 9.48
CA VAL A 75 -12.47 6.18 8.13
C VAL A 75 -13.76 6.56 7.40
N TYR A 76 -13.71 6.50 6.07
CA TYR A 76 -14.85 6.67 5.19
C TYR A 76 -14.96 5.49 4.22
N GLN A 77 -16.16 5.28 3.65
CA GLN A 77 -16.38 4.21 2.67
C GLN A 77 -15.50 4.41 1.43
N GLY A 78 -14.80 3.36 1.02
CA GLY A 78 -13.83 3.41 -0.08
C GLY A 78 -12.42 3.82 0.33
N MET A 79 -12.19 4.19 1.60
CA MET A 79 -10.85 4.50 2.10
C MET A 79 -9.98 3.24 2.10
N ILE A 80 -8.77 3.33 1.53
CA ILE A 80 -7.75 2.28 1.66
C ILE A 80 -7.16 2.36 3.06
N ILE A 81 -7.24 1.25 3.80
CA ILE A 81 -6.87 1.18 5.21
C ILE A 81 -5.73 0.18 5.48
N GLY A 82 -5.36 -0.62 4.50
CA GLY A 82 -4.31 -1.63 4.64
C GLY A 82 -3.89 -2.24 3.31
N ILE A 83 -2.81 -3.02 3.35
CA ILE A 83 -2.29 -3.78 2.21
C ILE A 83 -2.75 -5.22 2.37
N HIS A 84 -3.38 -5.78 1.35
CA HIS A 84 -3.81 -7.18 1.38
C HIS A 84 -2.63 -8.10 1.05
N SER A 85 -2.54 -9.23 1.75
CA SER A 85 -1.49 -10.24 1.52
C SER A 85 -1.64 -10.98 0.19
N ARG A 86 -2.82 -10.92 -0.44
CA ARG A 86 -3.11 -11.46 -1.78
C ARG A 86 -3.28 -10.33 -2.79
N ASP A 87 -3.36 -10.67 -4.07
CA ASP A 87 -3.47 -9.76 -5.20
C ASP A 87 -4.85 -9.09 -5.35
N ASN A 88 -5.91 -9.76 -4.90
CA ASN A 88 -7.27 -9.23 -5.00
C ASN A 88 -7.54 -8.14 -3.94
N ASP A 89 -8.37 -7.15 -4.27
CA ASP A 89 -8.84 -6.18 -3.29
C ASP A 89 -9.91 -6.81 -2.39
N LEU A 90 -9.99 -6.34 -1.14
CA LEU A 90 -10.93 -6.85 -0.14
C LEU A 90 -11.60 -5.71 0.61
N GLU A 91 -12.93 -5.67 0.54
CA GLU A 91 -13.73 -4.78 1.38
C GLU A 91 -13.88 -5.36 2.80
N VAL A 92 -13.59 -4.54 3.80
CA VAL A 92 -13.60 -4.95 5.21
C VAL A 92 -14.25 -3.87 6.08
N ASN A 93 -14.81 -4.31 7.21
CA ASN A 93 -15.43 -3.43 8.19
C ASN A 93 -14.51 -3.30 9.41
N VAL A 94 -14.03 -2.08 9.66
CA VAL A 94 -13.16 -1.72 10.81
C VAL A 94 -13.91 -1.13 12.00
N LEU A 95 -15.24 -1.12 11.96
CA LEU A 95 -16.12 -0.56 12.98
C LEU A 95 -16.71 -1.64 13.91
N LYS A 96 -16.57 -2.93 13.56
CA LYS A 96 -17.15 -4.03 14.32
C LYS A 96 -16.51 -4.15 15.71
N GLY A 97 -17.29 -3.80 16.73
CA GLY A 97 -16.95 -4.08 18.13
C GLY A 97 -17.07 -5.56 18.49
N LYS A 98 -16.50 -5.92 19.64
CA LYS A 98 -16.61 -7.26 20.23
C LYS A 98 -18.07 -7.51 20.66
N LYS A 99 -18.66 -8.62 20.21
CA LYS A 99 -19.85 -9.22 20.84
C LYS A 99 -19.42 -10.10 22.00
#